data_AF-A0A849QEZ8-F1
#
_entry.id   AF-A0A849QEZ8-F1
#
_cell.length_a   1.000
_cell.length_b   1.000
_cell.length_c   1.000
_cell.angle_alpha   90.00
_cell.angle_beta   90.00
_cell.angle_gamma   90.00
#
_symmetry.space_group_name_H-M   'P 1'
#
loop_
_entity.id
_entity.type
_entity.pdbx_description
1 polymer ?
#
loop_
_entity_poly.entity_id
_entity_poly.type
_entity_poly.pdbx_seq_one_letter_code
_entity_poly.pdbx_strand_id
1 'polypeptide(L)'
;MEDKCCGYLTNDYESTEERIFEEIFEFPALVKDKGDKLIVTFYGNYNERHKNAVLKMMQKNDEAERNVPIPWLGNRKVEVRFK
;
A
#
# COMPACT_ATOMS: atom_id res chain seq x y z
N MET A 1 -15.62 25.87 -39.31
CA MET A 1 -16.83 25.44 -38.59
C MET A 1 -16.42 24.27 -37.74
N GLU A 2 -16.28 24.54 -36.45
CA GLU A 2 -16.09 23.55 -35.39
C GLU A 2 -17.24 22.55 -35.41
N ASP A 3 -16.98 21.29 -35.04
CA ASP A 3 -17.53 20.79 -33.79
C ASP A 3 -16.98 19.40 -33.41
N LYS A 4 -16.34 19.40 -32.24
CA LYS A 4 -16.31 18.33 -31.22
C LYS A 4 -15.71 16.99 -31.66
N CYS A 5 -14.38 16.96 -31.71
CA CYS A 5 -13.67 15.80 -31.17
C CYS A 5 -14.05 15.74 -29.68
N CYS A 6 -14.93 14.80 -29.32
CA CYS A 6 -15.22 14.48 -27.92
C CYS A 6 -13.92 14.04 -27.27
N GLY A 7 -13.21 15.00 -26.69
CA GLY A 7 -12.17 14.76 -25.73
C GLY A 7 -12.81 14.09 -24.53
N TYR A 8 -12.88 12.77 -24.55
CA TYR A 8 -12.75 12.05 -23.31
C TYR A 8 -11.33 12.34 -22.86
N LEU A 9 -11.19 13.37 -22.03
CA LEU A 9 -10.16 13.39 -21.01
C LEU A 9 -10.47 12.17 -20.13
N THR A 10 -10.11 10.98 -20.61
CA THR A 10 -9.70 9.93 -19.73
C THR A 10 -8.50 10.54 -19.05
N ASN A 11 -8.75 11.16 -17.89
CA ASN A 11 -7.72 11.27 -16.90
C ASN A 11 -7.30 9.83 -16.67
N ASP A 12 -6.28 9.40 -17.40
CA ASP A 12 -5.36 8.35 -17.04
C ASP A 12 -4.72 8.79 -15.73
N TYR A 13 -5.55 8.82 -14.68
CA TYR A 13 -5.12 8.88 -13.29
C TYR A 13 -4.70 7.44 -12.99
N GLU A 14 -3.66 7.00 -13.70
CA GLU A 14 -2.78 5.93 -13.30
C GLU A 14 -2.17 6.40 -11.99
N SER A 15 -2.94 6.28 -10.90
CA SER A 15 -2.39 6.38 -9.57
C SER A 15 -1.34 5.28 -9.50
N THR A 16 -0.07 5.67 -9.59
CA THR A 16 1.04 4.78 -9.35
C THR A 16 0.83 4.14 -7.97
N GLU A 17 1.29 2.90 -7.81
CA GLU A 17 1.11 2.15 -6.56
C GLU A 17 1.66 2.91 -5.35
N GLU A 18 2.70 3.72 -5.57
CA GLU A 18 3.28 4.64 -4.60
C GLU A 18 2.29 5.72 -4.14
N ARG A 19 1.45 6.24 -5.04
CA ARG A 19 0.48 7.29 -4.74
C ARG A 19 -0.70 6.76 -3.93
N ILE A 20 -1.17 5.55 -4.28
CA ILE A 20 -2.19 4.83 -3.48
C ILE A 20 -1.62 4.51 -2.08
N PHE A 21 -0.33 4.24 -1.99
CA PHE A 21 0.34 3.98 -0.72
C PHE A 21 0.50 5.23 0.14
N GLU A 22 0.86 6.38 -0.44
CA GLU A 22 0.87 7.68 0.25
C GLU A 22 -0.51 8.00 0.81
N GLU A 23 -1.58 7.79 0.02
CA GLU A 23 -2.96 7.90 0.50
C GLU A 23 -3.22 6.97 1.70
N ILE A 24 -2.66 5.75 1.70
CA ILE A 24 -2.82 4.78 2.80
C ILE A 24 -2.07 5.20 4.08
N PHE A 25 -0.92 5.88 3.95
CA PHE A 25 -0.14 6.39 5.10
C PHE A 25 -0.85 7.50 5.87
N GLU A 26 -1.78 8.21 5.24
CA GLU A 26 -2.60 9.22 5.90
C GLU A 26 -3.65 8.61 6.84
N PHE A 27 -3.89 7.30 6.78
CA PHE A 27 -4.86 6.62 7.63
C PHE A 27 -4.23 6.04 8.90
N PRO A 28 -4.96 6.06 10.04
CA PRO A 28 -4.49 5.46 11.27
C PRO A 28 -4.30 3.95 11.13
N ALA A 29 -3.08 3.47 11.39
CA ALA A 29 -2.75 2.06 11.49
C ALA A 29 -2.27 1.71 12.91
N LEU A 30 -2.65 0.53 13.39
CA LEU A 30 -2.13 -0.04 14.63
C LEU A 30 -0.99 -0.98 14.32
N VAL A 31 0.19 -0.69 14.89
CA VAL A 31 1.36 -1.56 14.76
C VAL A 31 1.56 -2.34 16.07
N LYS A 32 1.66 -3.66 15.97
CA LYS A 32 1.96 -4.55 17.11
C LYS A 32 3.18 -5.40 16.81
N ASP A 33 4.10 -5.45 17.76
CA ASP A 33 5.19 -6.42 17.75
C ASP A 33 4.73 -7.76 18.33
N LYS A 34 5.07 -8.86 17.64
CA LYS A 34 4.86 -10.24 18.07
C LYS A 34 6.05 -11.10 17.64
N GLY A 35 7.06 -11.20 18.50
CA GLY A 35 8.18 -12.11 18.31
C GLY A 35 8.95 -11.78 17.03
N ASP A 36 8.78 -12.63 16.01
CA ASP A 36 9.39 -12.50 14.68
C ASP A 36 8.54 -11.68 13.69
N LYS A 37 7.47 -11.02 14.15
CA LYS A 37 6.52 -10.31 13.28
C LYS A 37 6.15 -8.92 13.78
N LEU A 38 5.97 -8.01 12.84
CA LEU A 38 5.26 -6.75 13.03
C LEU A 38 3.91 -6.84 12.35
N ILE A 39 2.84 -6.80 13.13
CA ILE A 39 1.48 -6.82 12.62
C ILE A 39 1.00 -5.37 12.46
N VAL A 40 0.84 -4.93 11.21
CA VAL A 40 0.28 -3.62 10.87
C VAL A 40 -1.19 -3.81 10.52
N THR A 41 -2.08 -3.25 11.33
CA THR A 41 -3.53 -3.32 11.12
C THR A 41 -4.05 -1.96 10.68
N PHE A 42 -4.51 -1.88 9.45
CA PHE A 42 -5.19 -0.70 8.91
C PHE A 42 -6.67 -0.73 9.30
N TYR A 43 -7.16 0.38 9.86
CA TYR A 43 -8.56 0.53 10.27
C TYR A 43 -9.29 1.46 9.30
N GLY A 44 -10.44 1.02 8.80
CA GLY A 44 -11.27 1.85 7.94
C GLY A 44 -11.85 1.10 6.74
N ASN A 45 -12.71 1.79 5.99
CA ASN A 45 -13.41 1.19 4.86
C ASN A 45 -12.55 1.21 3.58
N TYR A 46 -11.48 0.42 3.56
CA TYR A 46 -10.63 0.28 2.38
C TYR A 46 -11.35 -0.49 1.28
N ASN A 47 -11.50 0.12 0.12
CA ASN A 47 -11.96 -0.58 -1.08
C ASN A 47 -10.88 -1.59 -1.56
N GLU A 48 -11.28 -2.47 -2.47
CA GLU A 48 -10.42 -3.55 -2.98
C GLU A 48 -9.12 -3.05 -3.63
N ARG A 49 -9.18 -1.89 -4.31
CA ARG A 49 -8.00 -1.28 -4.96
C ARG A 49 -6.92 -0.93 -3.94
N HIS A 50 -7.28 -0.36 -2.79
CA HIS A 50 -6.32 -0.05 -1.72
C HIS A 50 -5.70 -1.32 -1.15
N LYS A 51 -6.52 -2.35 -0.88
CA LYS A 51 -6.02 -3.64 -0.36
C LYS A 51 -5.03 -4.27 -1.32
N ASN A 52 -5.35 -4.29 -2.61
CA ASN A 52 -4.47 -4.85 -3.64
C ASN A 52 -3.15 -4.08 -3.78
N ALA A 53 -3.18 -2.75 -3.65
CA ALA A 53 -1.95 -1.94 -3.68
C ALA A 53 -0.99 -2.30 -2.54
N VAL A 54 -1.50 -2.43 -1.30
CA VAL A 54 -0.67 -2.83 -0.15
C VAL A 54 -0.09 -4.23 -0.33
N LEU A 55 -0.93 -5.19 -0.74
CA LEU A 55 -0.49 -6.58 -0.92
C LEU A 55 0.59 -6.70 -1.99
N LYS A 56 0.43 -6.01 -3.12
CA LYS A 56 1.41 -6.02 -4.21
C LYS A 56 2.72 -5.34 -3.82
N MET A 57 2.67 -4.29 -3.00
CA MET A 57 3.88 -3.68 -2.44
C MET A 57 4.60 -4.62 -1.47
N MET A 58 3.87 -5.35 -0.61
CA MET A 58 4.48 -6.36 0.27
C MET A 58 5.17 -7.45 -0.54
N GLN A 59 4.55 -7.92 -1.62
CA GLN A 59 5.17 -8.87 -2.55
C GLN A 59 6.46 -8.30 -3.18
N LYS A 60 6.45 -7.05 -3.67
CA LYS A 60 7.66 -6.41 -4.22
C LYS A 60 8.78 -6.29 -3.18
N ASN A 61 8.44 -6.02 -1.92
CA ASN A 61 9.43 -5.94 -0.85
C ASN A 61 10.02 -7.31 -0.51
N ASP A 62 9.23 -8.38 -0.57
CA ASP A 62 9.73 -9.75 -0.45
C ASP A 62 10.66 -10.11 -1.62
N GLU A 63 10.23 -9.83 -2.86
CA GLU A 63 11.01 -10.11 -4.08
C GLU A 63 12.34 -9.33 -4.14
N ALA A 64 12.33 -8.07 -3.67
CA ALA A 64 13.51 -7.22 -3.63
C ALA A 64 14.40 -7.48 -2.39
N GLU A 65 14.08 -8.49 -1.58
CA GLU A 65 14.74 -8.77 -0.29
C GLU A 65 14.79 -7.53 0.62
N ARG A 66 13.82 -6.62 0.49
CA ARG A 66 13.74 -5.37 1.28
C ARG A 66 13.13 -5.56 2.65
N ASN A 67 12.53 -6.73 2.91
CA ASN A 67 12.19 -7.20 4.25
C ASN A 67 13.44 -7.65 5.02
N VAL A 68 14.51 -6.86 4.95
CA VAL A 68 15.74 -7.06 5.72
C VAL A 68 15.54 -6.65 7.17
N PRO A 69 16.32 -7.23 8.09
CA PRO A 69 16.30 -6.87 9.50
C PRO A 69 16.62 -5.40 9.70
N ILE A 70 15.79 -4.72 10.49
CA ILE A 70 16.08 -3.35 10.92
C ILE A 70 16.94 -3.45 12.19
N PRO A 71 18.13 -2.83 12.27
CA PRO A 71 19.11 -3.10 13.35
C PRO A 71 18.57 -2.99 14.79
N TRP A 72 17.69 -2.02 15.06
CA TRP A 72 17.08 -1.81 16.37
C TRP A 72 15.77 -2.58 16.59
N LEU A 73 15.27 -3.22 15.53
CA LEU A 73 13.99 -3.93 15.48
C LEU A 73 14.17 -5.38 14.99
N GLY A 74 15.40 -5.90 14.96
CA GLY A 74 15.73 -7.29 14.64
C GLY A 74 15.15 -7.82 13.31
N ASN A 75 15.18 -9.14 13.15
CA ASN A 75 14.57 -9.82 12.02
C ASN A 75 13.07 -9.97 12.28
N ARG A 76 12.26 -9.01 11.84
CA ARG A 76 10.80 -9.07 11.95
C ARG A 76 10.16 -9.00 10.57
N LYS A 77 9.29 -9.94 10.25
CA LYS A 77 8.46 -9.91 9.03
C LYS A 77 7.24 -9.01 9.23
N VAL A 78 6.91 -8.20 8.24
CA VAL A 78 5.69 -7.38 8.29
C VAL A 78 4.50 -8.22 7.85
N GLU A 79 3.46 -8.28 8.69
CA GLU A 79 2.17 -8.90 8.38
C GLU A 79 1.10 -7.81 8.37
N VAL A 80 0.35 -7.72 7.26
CA VAL A 80 -0.69 -6.70 7.10
C VAL A 80 -2.07 -7.28 7.40
N ARG A 81 -2.90 -6.51 8.10
CA ARG A 81 -4.32 -6.80 8.35
C ARG A 81 -5.18 -5.60 8.03
N PHE A 82 -6.40 -5.85 7.55
CA PHE A 82 -7.42 -4.83 7.33
C PHE A 82 -8.61 -5.12 8.24
N LYS A 83 -9.10 -4.11 8.96
CA LYS A 83 -10.24 -4.21 9.87
C LYS A 83 -11.26 -3.11 9.67
#